data_AF-A0A6L8XY78-F1
#
_entry.id   AF-A0A6L8XY78-F1
#
_cell.length_a   1.000
_cell.length_b   1.000
_cell.length_c   1.000
_cell.angle_alpha   90.00
_cell.angle_beta   90.00
_cell.angle_gamma   90.00
#
_symmetry.space_group_name_H-M   'P 1'
#
loop_
_entity.id
_entity.type
_entity.pdbx_description
1 polymer ?
#
loop_
_entity_poly.entity_id
_entity_poly.type
_entity_poly.pdbx_seq_one_letter_code
_entity_poly.pdbx_strand_id
1 'polypeptide(L)' 'MNEQINRLAVELILELSKSTPEEYLQFKLMMLAYPRQERLRKFLQVAFTLAEERRPLLIEMK' A
#
# COMPACT_ATOMS: atom_id res chain seq x y z
N MET A 1 -11.73 17.53 -3.59
CA MET A 1 -11.37 16.20 -3.04
C MET A 1 -10.27 16.44 -2.02
N ASN A 2 -10.52 16.04 -0.77
CA ASN A 2 -9.96 16.66 0.44
C ASN A 2 -8.41 16.65 0.44
N GLU A 3 -7.77 17.82 0.45
CA GLU A 3 -6.30 17.97 0.43
C GLU A 3 -5.60 17.15 1.52
N GLN A 4 -6.27 17.02 2.68
CA GLN A 4 -5.87 16.15 3.79
C GLN A 4 -5.80 14.66 3.42
N ILE A 5 -6.72 14.16 2.60
CA ILE A 5 -6.72 12.76 2.15
C ILE A 5 -5.53 12.52 1.22
N ASN A 6 -5.26 13.45 0.31
CA ASN A 6 -4.10 13.35 -0.58
C ASN A 6 -2.78 13.39 0.21
N ARG A 7 -2.69 14.26 1.22
CA ARG A 7 -1.53 14.34 2.12
C ARG A 7 -1.31 13.03 2.88
N LEU A 8 -2.36 12.49 3.49
CA LEU A 8 -2.30 11.21 4.22
C LEU A 8 -1.89 10.04 3.31
N ALA A 9 -2.37 10.02 2.07
CA ALA A 9 -1.96 9.00 1.10
C ALA A 9 -0.47 9.12 0.73
N VAL A 10 0.05 10.35 0.55
CA VAL A 10 1.47 10.59 0.29
C VAL A 10 2.33 10.19 1.50
N GLU A 11 1.93 10.58 2.71
CA GLU A 11 2.64 10.21 3.94
C GLU A 11 2.67 8.68 4.14
N LEU A 12 1.56 7.99 3.89
CA LEU A 12 1.52 6.52 3.94
C LEU A 12 2.48 5.89 2.92
N ILE A 13 2.50 6.36 1.68
CA ILE A 13 3.40 5.83 0.63
C ILE A 13 4.87 6.08 1.02
N LEU A 14 5.19 7.25 1.60
CA LEU A 14 6.54 7.59 2.07
C LEU A 14 6.98 6.72 3.25
N GLU A 15 6.09 6.36 4.16
CA GLU A 15 6.44 5.44 5.25
C GLU A 15 6.62 4.01 4.73
N LEU A 16 5.74 3.54 3.84
CA LEU A 16 5.90 2.25 3.16
C LEU A 16 7.18 2.19 2.32
N SER A 17 7.67 3.33 1.81
CA SER A 17 8.92 3.40 1.05
C SER A 17 10.19 3.28 1.92
N LYS A 18 10.05 3.37 3.24
CA LYS A 18 11.14 3.15 4.22
C LYS A 18 11.12 1.73 4.81
N SER A 19 9.99 1.04 4.74
CA SER A 19 9.83 -0.32 5.26
C SER A 19 10.67 -1.36 4.49
N THR A 20 11.11 -2.39 5.21
CA THR A 20 11.70 -3.59 4.58
C THR A 20 10.66 -4.34 3.73
N PRO A 21 11.07 -5.23 2.82
CA PRO A 21 10.13 -6.06 2.07
C PRO A 21 9.17 -6.86 2.96
N GLU A 22 9.66 -7.43 4.06
CA GLU A 22 8.85 -8.21 5.02
C GLU A 22 7.82 -7.33 5.72
N GLU A 23 8.22 -6.15 6.20
CA GLU A 23 7.33 -5.18 6.85
C GLU A 23 6.24 -4.70 5.89
N TYR A 24 6.62 -4.40 4.65
CA TYR A 24 5.69 -4.01 3.59
C TYR A 24 4.67 -5.13 3.30
N LEU A 25 5.15 -6.36 3.16
CA LEU A 25 4.31 -7.53 2.88
C LEU A 25 3.33 -7.78 4.05
N GLN A 26 3.82 -7.74 5.29
CA GLN A 26 2.98 -7.89 6.48
C GLN A 26 1.89 -6.82 6.53
N PHE A 27 2.24 -5.55 6.28
CA PHE A 27 1.29 -4.46 6.27
C PHE A 27 0.24 -4.62 5.16
N LYS A 28 0.66 -4.97 3.94
CA LYS A 28 -0.24 -5.25 2.81
C LYS A 28 -1.24 -6.35 3.15
N LEU A 29 -0.76 -7.47 3.72
CA LEU A 29 -1.61 -8.59 4.12
C LEU A 29 -2.62 -8.19 5.20
N MET A 30 -2.18 -7.45 6.22
CA MET A 30 -3.07 -6.95 7.28
C MET A 30 -4.19 -6.06 6.71
N MET A 31 -3.82 -5.11 5.85
CA MET A 31 -4.77 -4.16 5.25
C MET A 31 -5.75 -4.83 4.28
N LEU A 32 -5.33 -5.90 3.58
CA LEU A 32 -6.21 -6.63 2.64
C LEU A 32 -7.07 -7.70 3.32
N ALA A 33 -6.67 -8.19 4.49
CA ALA A 33 -7.43 -9.20 5.25
C ALA A 33 -8.63 -8.61 6.01
N TYR A 34 -8.55 -7.34 6.40
CA TYR A 34 -9.56 -6.69 7.24
C TYR A 34 -10.89 -6.29 6.56
N PRO A 35 -10.93 -5.79 5.31
CA PRO A 35 -12.14 -5.20 4.74
C PRO A 35 -13.20 -6.25 4.41
N ARG A 36 -14.36 -6.21 5.09
CA ARG A 36 -15.56 -6.99 4.71
C ARG A 36 -16.29 -6.42 3.50
N GLN A 37 -16.03 -5.15 3.16
CA GLN A 37 -16.62 -4.47 2.01
C GLN A 37 -15.74 -4.63 0.78
N GLU A 38 -16.28 -5.23 -0.28
CA GLU A 38 -15.55 -5.49 -1.54
C GLU A 38 -14.99 -4.21 -2.17
N ARG A 39 -15.73 -3.09 -2.08
CA ARG A 39 -15.28 -1.79 -2.62
C ARG A 39 -14.01 -1.30 -1.93
N LEU A 40 -13.92 -1.42 -0.61
CA LEU A 40 -12.74 -1.02 0.16
C LEU A 40 -11.56 -1.95 -0.13
N ARG A 41 -11.82 -3.25 -0.28
CA ARG A 41 -10.79 -4.22 -0.68
C ARG A 41 -10.21 -3.89 -2.07
N LYS A 42 -11.07 -3.63 -3.06
CA LYS A 42 -10.63 -3.23 -4.42
C LYS A 42 -9.83 -1.93 -4.41
N PHE A 43 -10.26 -0.95 -3.62
CA PHE A 43 -9.51 0.30 -3.46
C PHE A 43 -8.08 0.05 -2.93
N LEU A 44 -7.96 -0.74 -1.86
CA LEU A 44 -6.65 -1.06 -1.28
C LEU A 44 -5.77 -1.86 -2.24
N GLN A 45 -6.35 -2.81 -3.00
CA GLN A 45 -5.61 -3.56 -4.03
C GLN A 45 -4.99 -2.62 -5.07
N VAL A 46 -5.78 -1.69 -5.63
CA VAL A 46 -5.28 -0.70 -6.60
C VAL A 46 -4.19 0.18 -6.00
N ALA A 47 -4.35 0.63 -4.75
CA ALA A 47 -3.35 1.44 -4.06
C ALA A 47 -2.01 0.70 -3.90
N PHE A 48 -2.03 -0.58 -3.49
CA PHE A 48 -0.81 -1.38 -3.37
C PHE A 48 -0.18 -1.67 -4.74
N THR A 49 -0.97 -1.99 -5.77
CA THR A 49 -0.45 -2.19 -7.13
C THR A 49 0.28 -0.95 -7.65
N LEU A 50 -0.31 0.24 -7.48
CA LEU A 50 0.35 1.50 -7.87
C LEU A 50 1.63 1.79 -7.07
N ALA A 51 1.66 1.40 -5.78
CA ALA A 51 2.86 1.52 -4.96
C ALA A 51 3.97 0.57 -5.44
N GLU A 52 3.61 -0.64 -5.85
CA GLU A 52 4.53 -1.67 -6.36
C GLU A 52 5.10 -1.30 -7.73
N GLU A 53 4.28 -0.77 -8.64
CA GLU A 53 4.74 -0.24 -9.94
C GLU A 53 5.78 0.88 -9.80
N ARG A 54 5.76 1.62 -8.68
CA ARG A 54 6.72 2.69 -8.37
C ARG A 54 7.93 2.22 -7.56
N ARG A 55 7.94 0.97 -7.07
CA ARG A 55 9.05 0.38 -6.29
C ARG A 55 9.62 -0.83 -7.06
N PRO A 56 10.70 -0.65 -7.85
CA PRO A 56 11.35 -1.77 -8.55
C PRO A 56 11.88 -2.87 -7.61
N LEU A 57 12.14 -2.52 -6.34
CA LEU A 57 12.88 -3.34 -5.38
C LEU A 57 12.08 -4.44 -4.67
N LEU A 58 10.74 -4.48 -4.82
CA LEU A 58 9.92 -5.55 -4.19
C LEU A 58 9.79 -6.80 -5.06
N ILE A 59 10.14 -6.72 -6.35
CA ILE A 59 10.11 -7.85 -7.30
C ILE A 59 11.46 -8.62 -7.25
N GLU A 60 12.52 -8.06 -6.66
CA GLU A 60 13.84 -8.70 -6.54
C GLU A 60 14.01 -9.62 -5.32
N MET A 61 12.92 -10.01 -4.65
CA MET A 61 12.97 -11.19 -3.77
C MET A 61 13.02 -12.46 -4.64
N LYS A 62 14.23 -12.82 -5.08
CA LYS A 62 14.56 -14.11 -5.67
C LYS A 62 14.26 -15.26 -4.71
#